data_AF-A0A814ZYS5-F1
#
_entry.id   AF-A0A814ZYS5-F1
#
_cell.length_a   1.000
_cell.length_b   1.000
_cell.length_c   1.000
_cell.angle_alpha   90.00
_cell.angle_beta   90.00
_cell.angle_gamma   90.00
#
_symmetry.space_group_name_H-M   'P 1'
#
loop_
_entity.id
_entity.type
_entity.pdbx_description
1 polymer ?
#
loop_
_entity_poly.entity_id
_entity_poly.type
_entity_poly.pdbx_seq_one_letter_code
_entity_poly.pdbx_strand_id
1 'polypeptide(L)'
;MIEFSAGIVSLYYVYGAAEPEHRCRLPSQIWPNDNQFNPINAQHEACLRQYIPMENGRWDQCHIFNLTISNKSLIDCPNGWVFDRSVFLGLTFTEEASLVCHAKAKKSWLSTLMQMAGFALLIIGVLADRFGRKAIITTVSLLLLTICLSMQIVMQWIPISINLKFGLLLTNQFAFGLIFSTVNVAFVLMLELTTSTYRSIAGSIASCCFAFGGVLITLFAYLTRHWQTLLWTVTAFIGLSFPYLYYIPESPLHLYSTKQYSKLETLLRRIAKTNGRTDSE
;
A
#
# COMPACT_ATOMS: atom_id res chain seq x y z
N MET A 1 4.65 -17.11 2.88
CA MET A 1 5.37 -15.84 3.16
C MET A 1 5.16 -14.81 2.06
N ILE A 2 5.51 -15.08 0.80
CA ILE A 2 5.32 -14.12 -0.31
C ILE A 2 3.86 -13.65 -0.43
N GLU A 3 2.91 -14.59 -0.51
CA GLU A 3 1.45 -14.28 -0.56
C GLU A 3 0.96 -13.48 0.65
N PHE A 4 1.50 -13.80 1.82
CA PHE A 4 1.17 -13.09 3.05
C PHE A 4 1.68 -11.63 3.00
N SER A 5 2.90 -11.39 2.53
CA SER A 5 3.41 -10.03 2.32
C SER A 5 2.63 -9.27 1.24
N ALA A 6 2.12 -9.97 0.22
CA ALA A 6 1.28 -9.37 -0.82
C ALA A 6 -0.06 -8.86 -0.26
N GLY A 7 -0.67 -9.63 0.64
CA GLY A 7 -1.88 -9.21 1.36
C GLY A 7 -1.67 -7.91 2.13
N ILE A 8 -0.54 -7.81 2.85
CA ILE A 8 -0.14 -6.61 3.60
C ILE A 8 0.02 -5.40 2.68
N VAL A 9 0.73 -5.56 1.56
CA VAL A 9 0.95 -4.48 0.58
C VAL A 9 -0.36 -4.00 -0.03
N SER A 10 -1.26 -4.93 -0.39
CA SER A 10 -2.50 -4.59 -1.11
C SER A 10 -3.44 -3.68 -0.33
N LEU A 11 -3.53 -3.85 1.00
CA LEU A 11 -4.44 -3.09 1.85
C LEU A 11 -3.78 -1.90 2.55
N TYR A 12 -2.46 -1.77 2.50
CA TYR A 12 -1.74 -0.65 3.12
C TYR A 12 -2.29 0.71 2.70
N TYR A 13 -2.55 0.92 1.40
CA TYR A 13 -3.04 2.20 0.86
C TYR A 13 -4.30 2.69 1.58
N VAL A 14 -5.22 1.78 1.95
CA VAL A 14 -6.49 2.12 2.60
C VAL A 14 -6.23 2.87 3.91
N TYR A 15 -5.22 2.44 4.65
CA TYR A 15 -4.85 3.02 5.94
C TYR A 15 -3.83 4.16 5.82
N GLY A 16 -2.85 4.01 4.91
CA GLY A 16 -1.78 5.00 4.70
C GLY A 16 -2.27 6.30 4.07
N ALA A 17 -3.32 6.26 3.25
CA ALA A 17 -3.96 7.42 2.64
C ALA A 17 -5.34 7.72 3.26
N ALA A 18 -5.57 7.29 4.51
CA ALA A 18 -6.80 7.61 5.21
C ALA A 18 -7.01 9.12 5.31
N GLU A 19 -8.27 9.53 5.26
CA GLU A 19 -8.69 10.93 5.31
C GLU A 19 -9.47 11.13 6.60
N PRO A 20 -8.93 11.91 7.56
CA PRO A 20 -9.66 12.23 8.78
C PRO A 20 -10.86 13.10 8.45
N GLU A 21 -11.87 13.07 9.33
CA GLU A 21 -12.93 14.07 9.27
C GLU A 21 -12.32 15.47 9.41
N HIS A 22 -12.84 16.41 8.65
CA HIS A 22 -12.31 17.75 8.57
C HIS A 22 -13.41 18.74 8.23
N ARG A 23 -13.11 20.02 8.46
CA ARG A 23 -13.99 21.14 8.11
C ARG A 23 -13.16 22.30 7.59
N CYS A 24 -13.79 23.24 6.90
CA CYS A 24 -13.11 24.47 6.52
C CYS A 24 -12.58 25.23 7.75
N ARG A 25 -11.38 25.80 7.62
CA ARG A 25 -10.84 26.75 8.59
C ARG A 25 -11.54 28.10 8.43
N LEU A 26 -12.01 28.67 9.53
CA LEU A 26 -12.58 30.02 9.53
C LEU A 26 -11.50 31.07 9.23
N PRO A 27 -11.82 32.16 8.50
CA PRO A 27 -10.94 33.31 8.36
C PRO A 27 -10.50 33.87 9.71
N SER A 28 -9.24 34.26 9.82
CA SER A 28 -8.65 34.81 11.06
C SER A 28 -9.33 36.11 11.52
N GLN A 29 -10.01 36.82 10.62
CA GLN A 29 -10.82 37.99 10.98
C GLN A 29 -12.11 37.63 11.73
N ILE A 30 -12.64 36.42 11.52
CA ILE A 30 -13.89 35.96 12.16
C ILE A 30 -13.58 35.24 13.47
N TRP A 31 -12.63 34.32 13.44
CA TRP A 31 -12.20 33.61 14.65
C TRP A 31 -10.66 33.54 14.72
N PRO A 32 -10.03 34.17 15.72
CA PRO A 32 -8.59 34.07 15.90
C PRO A 32 -8.23 32.65 16.36
N ASN A 33 -7.30 32.00 15.65
CA ASN A 33 -6.76 30.66 15.96
C ASN A 33 -7.75 29.49 15.87
N ASP A 34 -8.44 29.37 14.74
CA ASP A 34 -9.24 28.19 14.41
C ASP A 34 -8.37 26.96 14.05
N ASN A 35 -7.88 26.27 15.07
CA ASN A 35 -6.94 25.14 14.96
C ASN A 35 -7.50 23.81 15.50
N GLN A 36 -8.65 23.83 16.17
CA GLN A 36 -9.26 22.64 16.77
C GLN A 36 -10.51 22.24 16.00
N PHE A 37 -10.63 20.96 15.64
CA PHE A 37 -11.81 20.46 14.92
C PHE A 37 -13.09 20.67 15.73
N ASN A 38 -13.06 20.29 17.01
CA ASN A 38 -14.18 20.45 17.93
C ASN A 38 -14.39 21.93 18.32
N PRO A 39 -15.65 22.34 18.54
CA PRO A 39 -15.95 23.67 19.03
C PRO A 39 -15.32 23.88 20.40
N ILE A 40 -14.68 25.04 20.59
CA ILE A 40 -13.97 25.39 21.83
C ILE A 40 -14.98 25.82 22.89
N ASN A 41 -15.90 26.71 22.48
CA ASN A 41 -16.94 27.32 23.30
C ASN A 41 -18.27 27.36 22.53
N ALA A 42 -19.40 27.58 23.21
CA ALA A 42 -20.72 27.71 22.58
C ALA A 42 -20.78 28.84 21.52
N GLN A 43 -20.01 29.92 21.71
CA GLN A 43 -19.87 31.00 20.72
C GLN A 43 -19.14 30.54 19.45
N HIS A 44 -18.09 29.72 19.60
CA HIS A 44 -17.37 29.14 18.46
C HIS A 44 -18.32 28.21 17.69
N GLU A 45 -19.10 27.39 18.40
CA GLU A 45 -20.08 26.50 17.77
C GLU A 45 -21.15 27.27 16.99
N ALA A 46 -21.69 28.34 17.55
CA ALA A 46 -22.65 29.20 16.85
C ALA A 46 -22.04 29.81 15.57
N CYS A 47 -20.78 30.23 15.63
CA CYS A 47 -20.04 30.74 14.48
C CYS A 47 -19.83 29.65 13.41
N LEU A 48 -19.42 28.44 13.79
CA LEU A 48 -19.28 27.32 12.88
C LEU A 48 -20.60 27.00 12.18
N ARG A 49 -21.74 26.98 12.90
CA ARG A 49 -23.07 26.74 12.30
C ARG A 49 -23.52 27.85 11.35
N GLN A 50 -23.03 29.06 11.54
CA GLN A 50 -23.34 30.19 10.68
C GLN A 50 -22.57 30.13 9.35
N TYR A 51 -21.30 29.73 9.40
CA TYR A 51 -20.41 29.74 8.23
C TYR A 51 -20.28 28.38 7.53
N ILE A 52 -20.41 27.25 8.22
CA ILE A 52 -20.20 25.92 7.65
C ILE A 52 -21.55 25.20 7.56
N PRO A 53 -21.93 24.68 6.37
CA PRO A 53 -23.13 23.86 6.23
C PRO A 53 -23.03 22.59 7.07
N MET A 54 -24.19 22.07 7.47
CA MET A 54 -24.28 20.78 8.14
C MET A 54 -25.17 19.86 7.33
N GLU A 55 -24.64 18.70 6.95
CA GLU A 55 -25.37 17.67 6.21
C GLU A 55 -25.40 16.40 7.05
N ASN A 56 -26.60 15.91 7.37
CA ASN A 56 -26.82 14.71 8.20
C ASN A 56 -26.08 14.72 9.56
N GLY A 57 -25.97 15.89 10.20
CA GLY A 57 -25.30 16.04 11.50
C GLY A 57 -23.77 16.08 11.43
N ARG A 58 -23.18 16.17 10.22
CA ARG A 58 -21.75 16.38 10.00
C ARG A 58 -21.50 17.71 9.31
N TRP A 59 -20.34 18.32 9.59
CA TRP A 59 -19.90 19.53 8.90
C TRP A 59 -19.60 19.24 7.43
N ASP A 60 -19.97 20.16 6.54
CA ASP A 60 -19.47 20.12 5.17
C ASP A 60 -17.94 20.25 5.18
N GLN A 61 -17.33 19.36 4.43
CA GLN A 61 -15.89 19.15 4.34
C GLN A 61 -15.23 20.13 3.37
N CYS A 62 -15.97 20.58 2.36
CA CYS A 62 -15.39 21.25 1.20
C CYS A 62 -15.86 22.69 1.00
N HIS A 63 -17.01 23.06 1.55
CA HIS A 63 -17.59 24.37 1.30
C HIS A 63 -17.84 25.15 2.59
N ILE A 64 -17.71 26.47 2.46
CA ILE A 64 -18.06 27.45 3.47
C ILE A 64 -19.02 28.47 2.86
N PHE A 65 -19.93 28.99 3.68
CA PHE A 65 -20.81 30.08 3.27
C PHE A 65 -20.05 31.39 3.21
N ASN A 66 -20.11 32.03 2.05
CA ASN A 66 -19.76 33.43 1.91
C ASN A 66 -20.98 34.28 2.28
N LEU A 67 -20.92 34.90 3.46
CA LEU A 67 -21.98 35.77 3.93
C LEU A 67 -21.71 37.20 3.44
N THR A 68 -22.17 37.47 2.21
CA THR A 68 -22.27 38.84 1.71
C THR A 68 -23.65 39.42 2.06
N ILE A 69 -23.75 40.74 2.18
CA ILE A 69 -24.93 41.48 2.70
C ILE A 69 -26.24 41.10 1.99
N SER A 70 -26.18 40.57 0.75
CA SER A 70 -27.38 40.29 -0.05
C SER A 70 -27.53 38.83 -0.52
N ASN A 71 -26.54 37.95 -0.37
CA ASN A 71 -26.63 36.56 -0.84
C ASN A 71 -25.72 35.62 -0.05
N LYS A 72 -26.27 34.44 0.28
CA LYS A 72 -25.56 33.30 0.86
C LYS A 72 -25.12 32.36 -0.25
N SER A 73 -23.84 32.39 -0.63
CA SER A 73 -23.27 31.47 -1.62
C SER A 73 -22.32 30.48 -0.96
N LEU A 74 -22.24 29.28 -1.53
CA LEU A 74 -21.25 28.27 -1.16
C LEU A 74 -19.98 28.52 -1.97
N ILE A 75 -18.85 28.61 -1.27
CA ILE A 75 -17.53 28.73 -1.87
C ILE A 75 -16.60 27.65 -1.31
N ASP A 76 -15.55 27.30 -2.06
CA ASP A 76 -14.50 26.41 -1.59
C ASP A 76 -13.77 27.00 -0.37
N CYS A 77 -13.29 26.16 0.54
CA CYS A 77 -12.55 26.59 1.74
C CYS A 77 -11.30 27.43 1.36
N PRO A 78 -11.29 28.76 1.58
CA PRO A 78 -10.17 29.60 1.10
C PRO A 78 -8.96 29.58 2.05
N ASN A 79 -9.17 29.26 3.33
CA ASN A 79 -8.14 29.31 4.39
C ASN A 79 -7.63 27.92 4.81
N GLY A 80 -7.90 26.90 3.99
CA GLY A 80 -7.56 25.51 4.25
C GLY A 80 -8.53 24.81 5.20
N TRP A 81 -8.06 23.75 5.84
CA TRP A 81 -8.87 22.82 6.61
C TRP A 81 -8.35 22.63 8.03
N VAL A 82 -9.26 22.25 8.92
CA VAL A 82 -8.98 21.79 10.28
C VAL A 82 -9.43 20.33 10.36
N PHE A 83 -8.50 19.44 10.71
CA PHE A 83 -8.72 17.99 10.74
C PHE A 83 -8.96 17.50 12.17
N ASP A 84 -9.81 16.49 12.32
CA ASP A 84 -9.92 15.74 13.56
C ASP A 84 -8.73 14.81 13.74
N ARG A 85 -8.04 14.98 14.87
CA ARG A 85 -6.86 14.20 15.27
C ARG A 85 -7.14 13.26 16.43
N SER A 86 -8.40 13.03 16.78
CA SER A 86 -8.80 12.09 17.84
C SER A 86 -8.38 10.64 17.55
N VAL A 87 -8.40 10.25 16.28
CA VAL A 87 -8.11 8.88 15.82
C VAL A 87 -6.64 8.68 15.45
N PHE A 88 -6.00 9.66 14.81
CA PHE A 88 -4.66 9.51 14.26
C PHE A 88 -3.59 10.07 15.19
N LEU A 89 -2.53 9.29 15.39
CA LEU A 89 -1.36 9.72 16.17
C LEU A 89 -0.43 10.49 15.24
N GLY A 90 -0.70 11.78 15.03
CA GLY A 90 0.11 12.67 14.20
C GLY A 90 -0.60 13.14 12.92
N LEU A 91 0.17 13.81 12.05
CA LEU A 91 -0.34 14.29 10.77
C LEU A 91 -0.56 13.13 9.81
N THR A 92 -1.74 13.06 9.22
CA THR A 92 -2.01 12.11 8.14
C THR A 92 -1.38 12.61 6.83
N PHE A 93 -1.07 11.70 5.91
CA PHE A 93 -0.52 12.10 4.61
C PHE A 93 -1.48 13.03 3.84
N THR A 94 -2.78 12.80 3.96
CA THR A 94 -3.83 13.62 3.32
C THR A 94 -3.88 15.03 3.92
N GLU A 95 -3.62 15.16 5.22
CA GLU A 95 -3.49 16.44 5.92
C GLU A 95 -2.20 17.17 5.52
N GLU A 96 -1.03 16.49 5.53
CA GLU A 96 0.25 17.11 5.17
C GLU A 96 0.27 17.69 3.75
N ALA A 97 -0.33 16.97 2.80
CA ALA A 97 -0.38 17.36 1.40
C ALA A 97 -1.68 18.08 1.01
N SER A 98 -2.58 18.35 1.96
CA SER A 98 -3.89 18.97 1.73
C SER A 98 -4.65 18.33 0.54
N LEU A 99 -4.67 16.99 0.51
CA LEU A 99 -5.21 16.18 -0.60
C LEU A 99 -6.71 15.92 -0.45
N VAL A 100 -7.46 17.00 -0.22
CA VAL A 100 -8.86 16.96 0.19
C VAL A 100 -9.72 17.69 -0.84
N CYS A 101 -11.01 17.37 -0.92
CA CYS A 101 -11.96 18.02 -1.82
C CYS A 101 -11.50 17.98 -3.29
N HIS A 102 -11.16 19.12 -3.90
CA HIS A 102 -10.63 19.20 -5.27
C HIS A 102 -9.34 18.40 -5.48
N ALA A 103 -8.51 18.28 -4.44
CA ALA A 103 -7.28 17.50 -4.50
C ALA A 103 -7.48 16.01 -4.20
N LYS A 104 -8.71 15.54 -3.98
CA LYS A 104 -9.03 14.11 -3.80
C LYS A 104 -8.64 13.26 -5.01
N ALA A 105 -8.69 13.84 -6.22
CA ALA A 105 -8.19 13.18 -7.42
C ALA A 105 -6.69 12.84 -7.32
N LYS A 106 -5.88 13.73 -6.73
CA LYS A 106 -4.44 13.50 -6.48
C LYS A 106 -4.21 12.33 -5.52
N LYS A 107 -5.05 12.16 -4.50
CA LYS A 107 -5.02 10.98 -3.62
C LYS A 107 -5.31 9.69 -4.38
N SER A 108 -6.22 9.70 -5.35
CA SER A 108 -6.54 8.51 -6.15
C SER A 108 -5.34 7.99 -6.95
N TRP A 109 -4.44 8.89 -7.41
CA TRP A 109 -3.24 8.50 -8.15
C TRP A 109 -2.34 7.51 -7.40
N LEU A 110 -2.32 7.55 -6.07
CA LEU A 110 -1.56 6.58 -5.27
C LEU A 110 -2.03 5.13 -5.51
N SER A 111 -3.36 4.91 -5.48
CA SER A 111 -3.94 3.60 -5.74
C SER A 111 -3.83 3.22 -7.21
N THR A 112 -4.11 4.17 -8.11
CA THR A 112 -4.05 3.94 -9.55
C THR A 112 -2.66 3.51 -10.00
N LEU A 113 -1.59 4.16 -9.51
CA LEU A 113 -0.21 3.79 -9.86
C LEU A 113 0.18 2.40 -9.35
N MET A 114 -0.25 2.03 -8.14
CA MET A 114 -0.03 0.68 -7.62
C MET A 114 -0.72 -0.37 -8.50
N GLN A 115 -1.98 -0.15 -8.88
CA GLN A 115 -2.73 -1.06 -9.75
C GLN A 115 -2.14 -1.12 -11.17
N MET A 116 -1.76 0.02 -11.74
CA MET A 116 -1.09 0.11 -13.03
C MET A 116 0.23 -0.68 -13.05
N ALA A 117 1.06 -0.52 -12.01
CA ALA A 117 2.28 -1.30 -11.86
C ALA A 117 2.00 -2.79 -11.69
N GLY A 118 0.88 -3.17 -11.07
CA GLY A 118 0.43 -4.57 -11.00
C GLY A 118 0.26 -5.22 -12.37
N PHE A 119 -0.21 -4.49 -13.39
CA PHE A 119 -0.31 -4.99 -14.77
C PHE A 119 1.04 -5.28 -15.43
N ALA A 120 2.16 -4.87 -14.83
CA ALA A 120 3.49 -5.29 -15.27
C ALA A 120 3.70 -6.82 -15.15
N LEU A 121 2.76 -7.56 -14.54
CA LEU A 121 2.75 -9.03 -14.52
C LEU A 121 2.88 -9.65 -15.92
N LEU A 122 2.38 -8.98 -16.97
CA LEU A 122 2.52 -9.46 -18.36
C LEU A 122 3.99 -9.44 -18.80
N ILE A 123 4.71 -8.37 -18.47
CA ILE A 123 6.12 -8.21 -18.82
C ILE A 123 6.99 -9.07 -17.91
N ILE A 124 6.76 -9.00 -16.60
CA ILE A 124 7.51 -9.75 -15.59
C ILE A 124 7.28 -11.25 -15.74
N GLY A 125 6.09 -11.68 -16.14
CA GLY A 125 5.79 -13.07 -16.49
C GLY A 125 6.61 -13.56 -17.69
N VAL A 126 6.64 -12.81 -18.79
CA VAL A 126 7.46 -13.14 -19.96
C VAL A 126 8.95 -13.20 -19.60
N LEU A 127 9.43 -12.26 -18.80
CA LEU A 127 10.82 -12.27 -18.30
C LEU A 127 11.07 -13.50 -17.42
N ALA A 128 10.13 -13.86 -16.54
CA ALA A 128 10.23 -15.02 -15.65
C ALA A 128 10.28 -16.33 -16.43
N ASP A 129 9.50 -16.45 -17.50
CA ASP A 129 9.53 -17.65 -18.34
C ASP A 129 10.87 -17.78 -19.10
N ARG A 130 11.49 -16.65 -19.50
CA ARG A 130 12.76 -16.61 -20.23
C ARG A 130 14.00 -16.80 -19.35
N PHE A 131 14.06 -16.13 -18.21
CA PHE A 131 15.26 -16.09 -17.33
C PHE A 131 15.16 -17.02 -16.11
N GLY A 132 13.99 -17.60 -15.86
CA GLY A 132 13.71 -18.42 -14.69
C GLY A 132 12.85 -17.66 -13.68
N ARG A 133 11.86 -18.37 -13.11
CA ARG A 133 10.89 -17.78 -12.19
C ARG A 133 11.57 -17.33 -10.89
N LYS A 134 12.41 -18.17 -10.29
CA LYS A 134 13.10 -17.84 -9.04
C LYS A 134 14.06 -16.66 -9.25
N ALA A 135 14.81 -16.68 -10.36
CA ALA A 135 15.76 -15.61 -10.69
C ALA A 135 15.07 -14.24 -10.82
N ILE A 136 13.96 -14.17 -11.55
CA ILE A 136 13.21 -12.91 -11.74
C ILE A 136 12.54 -12.45 -10.45
N ILE A 137 11.87 -13.35 -9.72
CA ILE A 137 11.25 -12.97 -8.43
C ILE A 137 12.31 -12.40 -7.49
N THR A 138 13.48 -13.03 -7.39
CA THR A 138 14.53 -12.60 -6.45
C THR A 138 15.15 -11.27 -6.88
N THR A 139 15.54 -11.12 -8.14
CA THR A 139 16.23 -9.93 -8.63
C THR A 139 15.33 -8.70 -8.64
N VAL A 140 14.10 -8.84 -9.17
CA VAL A 140 13.13 -7.74 -9.23
C VAL A 140 12.70 -7.33 -7.83
N SER A 141 12.37 -8.29 -6.96
CA SER A 141 11.96 -7.94 -5.60
C SER A 141 13.10 -7.26 -4.84
N LEU A 142 14.35 -7.74 -4.97
CA LEU A 142 15.51 -7.14 -4.28
C LEU A 142 15.76 -5.71 -4.73
N LEU A 143 15.75 -5.48 -6.05
CA LEU A 143 15.91 -4.15 -6.63
C LEU A 143 14.81 -3.19 -6.14
N LEU A 144 13.56 -3.65 -6.14
CA LEU A 144 12.44 -2.81 -5.71
C LEU A 144 12.46 -2.57 -4.20
N LEU A 145 12.88 -3.54 -3.40
CA LEU A 145 13.04 -3.35 -1.95
C LEU A 145 14.08 -2.27 -1.65
N THR A 146 15.23 -2.28 -2.32
CA THR A 146 16.26 -1.25 -2.09
C THR A 146 15.78 0.13 -2.53
N ILE A 147 15.02 0.22 -3.61
CA ILE A 147 14.34 1.46 -4.02
C ILE A 147 13.35 1.89 -2.93
N CYS A 148 12.46 1.02 -2.47
CA CYS A 148 11.47 1.34 -1.43
C CYS A 148 12.15 1.84 -0.13
N LEU A 149 13.19 1.15 0.33
CA LEU A 149 13.94 1.51 1.53
C LEU A 149 14.62 2.87 1.37
N SER A 150 15.35 3.09 0.27
CA SER A 150 16.03 4.36 0.04
C SER A 150 15.06 5.55 0.00
N MET A 151 13.92 5.41 -0.69
CA MET A 151 12.91 6.46 -0.75
C MET A 151 12.26 6.73 0.61
N GLN A 152 12.02 5.69 1.42
CA GLN A 152 11.45 5.83 2.76
C GLN A 152 12.40 6.54 3.72
N ILE A 153 13.70 6.23 3.66
CA ILE A 153 14.73 6.93 4.43
C ILE A 153 14.75 8.41 4.06
N VAL A 154 14.75 8.74 2.76
CA VAL A 154 14.74 10.12 2.28
C VAL A 154 13.50 10.86 2.77
N MET A 155 12.31 10.25 2.68
CA MET A 155 11.05 10.89 3.09
C MET A 155 10.97 11.19 4.59
N GLN A 156 11.64 10.40 5.45
CA GLN A 156 11.56 10.54 6.91
C GLN A 156 12.68 11.41 7.48
N TRP A 157 13.91 11.25 6.99
CA TRP A 157 15.10 11.84 7.63
C TRP A 157 15.59 13.11 6.94
N ILE A 158 15.17 13.37 5.70
CA ILE A 158 15.59 14.56 4.94
C ILE A 158 14.40 15.52 4.86
N PRO A 159 14.54 16.78 5.33
CA PRO A 159 13.50 17.78 5.17
C PRO A 159 13.40 18.18 3.69
N ILE A 160 12.35 17.67 3.04
CA ILE A 160 12.06 17.93 1.63
C ILE A 160 10.71 18.65 1.47
N SER A 161 10.53 19.30 0.32
CA SER A 161 9.24 19.93 0.01
C SER A 161 8.13 18.89 -0.09
N ILE A 162 6.90 19.30 0.23
CA ILE A 162 5.72 18.41 0.21
C ILE A 162 5.47 17.81 -1.19
N ASN A 163 5.76 18.57 -2.25
CA ASN A 163 5.64 18.10 -3.63
C ASN A 163 6.63 16.97 -3.93
N LEU A 164 7.88 17.08 -3.45
CA LEU A 164 8.87 16.04 -3.64
C LEU A 164 8.49 14.80 -2.81
N LYS A 165 8.05 14.98 -1.56
CA LYS A 165 7.56 13.89 -0.70
C LYS A 165 6.41 13.13 -1.35
N PHE A 166 5.46 13.84 -1.96
CA PHE A 166 4.37 13.26 -2.73
C PHE A 166 4.89 12.44 -3.93
N GLY A 167 5.85 12.98 -4.69
CA GLY A 167 6.49 12.27 -5.80
C GLY A 167 7.23 10.99 -5.37
N LEU A 168 7.97 11.03 -4.26
CA LEU A 168 8.63 9.85 -3.70
C LEU A 168 7.62 8.78 -3.26
N LEU A 169 6.48 9.20 -2.68
CA LEU A 169 5.43 8.27 -2.31
C LEU A 169 4.79 7.62 -3.56
N LEU A 170 4.53 8.36 -4.63
CA LEU A 170 4.01 7.81 -5.89
C LEU A 170 4.97 6.75 -6.47
N THR A 171 6.26 7.04 -6.48
CA THR A 171 7.29 6.08 -6.93
C THR A 171 7.30 4.83 -6.06
N ASN A 172 7.14 5.00 -4.74
CA ASN A 172 7.07 3.88 -3.81
C ASN A 172 5.81 3.02 -4.02
N GLN A 173 4.65 3.63 -4.33
CA GLN A 173 3.43 2.90 -4.70
C GLN A 173 3.60 2.12 -6.00
N PHE A 174 4.26 2.72 -7.00
CA PHE A 174 4.59 2.04 -8.24
C PHE A 174 5.52 0.84 -7.99
N ALA A 175 6.54 0.99 -7.16
CA ALA A 175 7.44 -0.10 -6.77
C ALA A 175 6.68 -1.23 -6.04
N PHE A 176 5.77 -0.91 -5.13
CA PHE A 176 4.92 -1.90 -4.47
C PHE A 176 4.02 -2.65 -5.46
N GLY A 177 3.44 -1.98 -6.45
CA GLY A 177 2.67 -2.65 -7.50
C GLY A 177 3.53 -3.58 -8.37
N LEU A 178 4.78 -3.20 -8.66
CA LEU A 178 5.72 -4.09 -9.35
C LEU A 178 6.09 -5.31 -8.48
N ILE A 179 6.30 -5.14 -7.18
CA ILE A 179 6.51 -6.27 -6.24
C ILE A 179 5.26 -7.17 -6.23
N PHE A 180 4.07 -6.58 -6.20
CA PHE A 180 2.82 -7.34 -6.26
C PHE A 180 2.71 -8.19 -7.53
N SER A 181 3.22 -7.70 -8.67
CA SER A 181 3.24 -8.48 -9.90
C SER A 181 4.13 -9.73 -9.82
N THR A 182 5.22 -9.72 -9.03
CA THR A 182 6.10 -10.90 -8.85
C THR A 182 5.42 -11.99 -8.02
N VAL A 183 4.41 -11.64 -7.21
CA VAL A 183 3.62 -12.59 -6.42
C VAL A 183 2.88 -13.57 -7.35
N ASN A 184 2.34 -13.09 -8.47
CA ASN A 184 1.69 -13.96 -9.46
C ASN A 184 2.66 -14.98 -10.05
N VAL A 185 3.91 -14.57 -10.32
CA VAL A 185 4.97 -15.49 -10.77
C VAL A 185 5.31 -16.51 -9.67
N ALA A 186 5.35 -16.08 -8.41
CA ALA A 186 5.58 -16.96 -7.27
C ALA A 186 4.45 -17.98 -7.10
N PHE A 187 3.20 -17.58 -7.32
CA PHE A 187 2.03 -18.45 -7.31
C PHE A 187 2.13 -19.54 -8.38
N VAL A 188 2.53 -19.17 -9.61
CA VAL A 188 2.75 -20.15 -10.68
C VAL A 188 3.90 -21.09 -10.33
N LEU A 189 5.01 -20.59 -9.80
CA LEU A 189 6.13 -21.43 -9.34
C LEU A 189 5.69 -22.43 -8.26
N MET A 190 4.84 -22.00 -7.32
CA MET A 190 4.25 -22.89 -6.31
C MET A 190 3.43 -24.02 -6.96
N LEU A 191 2.59 -23.71 -7.96
CA LEU A 191 1.79 -24.71 -8.66
C LEU A 191 2.63 -25.69 -9.50
N GLU A 192 3.75 -25.23 -10.05
CA GLU A 192 4.69 -26.06 -10.80
C GLU A 192 5.46 -27.04 -9.90
N LEU A 193 5.74 -26.64 -8.65
CA LEU A 193 6.35 -27.50 -7.64
C LEU A 193 5.36 -28.46 -6.98
N THR A 194 4.06 -28.21 -7.12
CA THR A 194 3.00 -29.01 -6.50
C THR A 194 2.43 -30.03 -7.47
N THR A 195 2.27 -31.28 -7.00
CA THR A 195 1.60 -32.34 -7.77
C THR A 195 0.14 -31.97 -8.08
N SER A 196 -0.38 -32.38 -9.23
CA SER A 196 -1.72 -32.04 -9.73
C SER A 196 -2.84 -32.25 -8.70
N THR A 197 -2.76 -33.29 -7.87
CA THR A 197 -3.74 -33.63 -6.84
C THR A 197 -3.84 -32.59 -5.72
N TYR A 198 -2.74 -31.92 -5.38
CA TYR A 198 -2.67 -30.98 -4.26
C TYR A 198 -2.73 -29.51 -4.68
N ARG A 199 -2.81 -29.22 -5.99
CA ARG A 199 -2.80 -27.83 -6.51
C ARG A 199 -3.93 -26.97 -5.94
N SER A 200 -5.15 -27.50 -5.85
CA SER A 200 -6.30 -26.76 -5.31
C SER A 200 -6.11 -26.43 -3.82
N ILE A 201 -5.53 -27.34 -3.05
CA ILE A 201 -5.23 -27.14 -1.63
C ILE A 201 -4.12 -26.08 -1.48
N ALA A 202 -3.04 -26.19 -2.26
CA ALA A 202 -1.96 -25.20 -2.25
C ALA A 202 -2.47 -23.80 -2.62
N GLY A 203 -3.32 -23.69 -3.64
CA GLY A 203 -3.99 -22.44 -4.01
C GLY A 203 -4.84 -21.87 -2.88
N SER A 204 -5.62 -22.72 -2.19
CA SER A 204 -6.44 -22.30 -1.05
C SER A 204 -5.60 -21.80 0.13
N ILE A 205 -4.47 -22.47 0.41
CA ILE A 205 -3.51 -22.04 1.44
C ILE A 205 -2.90 -20.67 1.07
N ALA A 206 -2.53 -20.46 -0.20
CA ALA A 206 -2.03 -19.18 -0.69
C ALA A 206 -3.05 -18.06 -0.48
N SER A 207 -4.32 -18.27 -0.85
CA SER A 207 -5.40 -17.31 -0.62
C SER A 207 -5.63 -17.02 0.86
N CYS A 208 -5.56 -18.04 1.73
CA CYS A 208 -5.66 -17.84 3.18
C CYS A 208 -4.49 -17.00 3.72
N CYS A 209 -3.26 -17.25 3.24
CA CYS A 209 -2.10 -16.46 3.60
C CYS A 209 -2.26 -14.99 3.19
N PHE A 210 -2.77 -14.74 1.99
CA PHE A 210 -3.07 -13.40 1.49
C PHE A 210 -4.09 -12.68 2.38
N ALA A 211 -5.23 -13.33 2.67
CA ALA A 211 -6.27 -12.77 3.52
C ALA A 211 -5.75 -12.47 4.93
N PHE A 212 -4.95 -13.38 5.51
CA PHE A 212 -4.35 -13.18 6.83
C PHE A 212 -3.39 -11.99 6.86
N GLY A 213 -2.60 -11.77 5.79
CA GLY A 213 -1.77 -10.58 5.64
C GLY A 213 -2.60 -9.29 5.63
N GLY A 214 -3.74 -9.29 4.94
CA GLY A 214 -4.67 -8.17 4.91
C GLY A 214 -5.30 -7.85 6.28
N VAL A 215 -5.67 -8.88 7.04
CA VAL A 215 -6.15 -8.71 8.42
C VAL A 215 -5.05 -8.15 9.31
N LEU A 216 -3.81 -8.62 9.14
CA LEU A 216 -2.70 -8.19 9.97
C LEU A 216 -2.33 -6.72 9.76
N ILE A 217 -2.31 -6.21 8.52
CA ILE A 217 -2.04 -4.79 8.27
C ILE A 217 -3.14 -3.90 8.87
N THR A 218 -4.38 -4.37 8.90
CA THR A 218 -5.50 -3.70 9.57
C THR A 218 -5.24 -3.57 11.07
N LEU A 219 -4.75 -4.64 11.71
CA LEU A 219 -4.36 -4.62 13.12
C LEU A 219 -3.21 -3.63 13.37
N PHE A 220 -2.17 -3.65 12.53
CA PHE A 220 -1.07 -2.68 12.65
C PHE A 220 -1.54 -1.24 12.46
N ALA A 221 -2.47 -0.99 11.53
CA ALA A 221 -3.07 0.33 11.32
C ALA A 221 -3.80 0.82 12.56
N TYR A 222 -4.57 -0.07 13.20
CA TYR A 222 -5.29 0.24 14.44
C TYR A 222 -4.36 0.56 15.62
N LEU A 223 -3.25 -0.17 15.75
CA LEU A 223 -2.29 0.03 16.84
C LEU A 223 -1.43 1.28 16.65
N THR A 224 -0.97 1.50 15.42
CA THR A 224 0.07 2.50 15.14
C THR A 224 -0.52 3.87 14.81
N ARG A 225 -1.60 3.90 14.03
CA ARG A 225 -2.33 5.12 13.64
C ARG A 225 -1.46 6.22 13.00
N HIS A 226 -0.29 5.85 12.49
CA HIS A 226 0.67 6.73 11.83
C HIS A 226 1.11 6.12 10.48
N TRP A 227 0.97 6.88 9.40
CA TRP A 227 1.11 6.37 8.04
C TRP A 227 2.55 5.97 7.68
N GLN A 228 3.57 6.71 8.12
CA GLN A 228 4.97 6.37 7.84
C GLN A 228 5.40 5.05 8.48
N THR A 229 4.97 4.81 9.72
CA THR A 229 5.28 3.58 10.43
C THR A 229 4.60 2.37 9.78
N LEU A 230 3.38 2.56 9.24
CA LEU A 230 2.73 1.53 8.43
C LEU A 230 3.52 1.25 7.15
N LEU A 231 4.06 2.29 6.49
CA LEU A 231 4.89 2.13 5.30
C LEU A 231 6.15 1.30 5.59
N TRP A 232 6.82 1.59 6.71
CA TRP A 232 7.96 0.80 7.19
C TRP A 232 7.58 -0.64 7.52
N THR A 233 6.43 -0.84 8.15
CA THR A 233 5.91 -2.17 8.48
C THR A 233 5.74 -3.02 7.22
N VAL A 234 5.13 -2.45 6.17
CA VAL A 234 4.97 -3.12 4.87
C VAL A 234 6.31 -3.52 4.28
N THR A 235 7.26 -2.58 4.21
CA THR A 235 8.61 -2.84 3.68
C THR A 235 9.36 -3.91 4.48
N ALA A 236 9.20 -3.92 5.81
CA ALA A 236 9.79 -4.94 6.67
C ALA A 236 9.22 -6.34 6.37
N PHE A 237 7.91 -6.49 6.17
CA PHE A 237 7.30 -7.78 5.82
C PHE A 237 7.71 -8.28 4.43
N ILE A 238 7.90 -7.38 3.47
CA ILE A 238 8.50 -7.73 2.16
C ILE A 238 9.95 -8.22 2.39
N GLY A 239 10.73 -7.47 3.17
CA GLY A 239 12.10 -7.82 3.57
C GLY A 239 12.21 -9.20 4.23
N LEU A 240 11.28 -9.53 5.12
CA LEU A 240 11.21 -10.82 5.82
C LEU A 240 10.95 -12.00 4.88
N SER A 241 10.41 -11.75 3.69
CA SER A 241 10.14 -12.80 2.70
C SER A 241 11.40 -13.22 1.91
N PHE A 242 12.48 -12.43 1.92
CA PHE A 242 13.69 -12.73 1.13
C PHE A 242 14.46 -13.98 1.57
N PRO A 243 14.70 -14.24 2.86
CA PRO A 243 15.35 -15.48 3.28
C PRO A 243 14.64 -16.73 2.76
N TYR A 244 13.32 -16.67 2.62
CA TYR A 244 12.52 -17.79 2.09
C TYR A 244 12.76 -18.02 0.58
N LEU A 245 13.04 -16.97 -0.21
CA LEU A 245 13.36 -17.09 -1.63
C LEU A 245 14.63 -17.91 -1.88
N TYR A 246 15.57 -17.91 -0.95
CA TYR A 246 16.79 -18.71 -1.07
C TYR A 246 16.48 -20.22 -1.08
N TYR A 247 15.56 -20.66 -0.21
CA TYR A 247 15.20 -22.06 -0.04
C TYR A 247 14.32 -22.61 -1.17
N ILE A 248 13.58 -21.75 -1.87
CA ILE A 248 12.70 -22.16 -2.97
C ILE A 248 13.56 -22.64 -4.16
N PRO A 249 13.31 -23.84 -4.71
CA PRO A 249 14.02 -24.30 -5.91
C PRO A 249 13.54 -23.57 -7.16
N GLU A 250 14.32 -23.67 -8.24
CA GLU A 250 13.90 -23.19 -9.57
C GLU A 250 12.76 -24.07 -10.12
N SER A 251 11.98 -23.53 -11.06
CA SER A 251 10.91 -24.28 -11.74
C SER A 251 11.44 -25.52 -12.46
N PRO A 252 10.89 -26.73 -12.21
CA PRO A 252 11.24 -27.93 -12.95
C PRO A 252 10.96 -27.80 -14.45
N LEU A 253 9.86 -27.15 -14.82
CA LEU A 253 9.46 -26.93 -16.22
C LEU A 253 10.44 -26.00 -16.93
N HIS A 254 10.89 -24.94 -16.25
CA HIS A 254 11.91 -24.05 -16.81
C HIS A 254 13.26 -24.77 -16.99
N LEU A 255 13.67 -25.60 -16.03
CA LEU A 255 14.91 -26.39 -16.18
C LEU A 255 14.82 -27.39 -17.35
N TYR A 256 13.64 -27.99 -17.55
CA TYR A 256 13.38 -28.86 -18.69
C TYR A 256 13.43 -28.10 -20.02
N SER A 257 12.74 -26.97 -20.14
CA SER A 257 12.70 -26.18 -21.37
C SER A 257 14.05 -25.57 -21.74
N THR A 258 14.88 -25.22 -20.75
CA THR A 258 16.24 -24.70 -20.95
C THR A 258 17.30 -25.80 -21.11
N LYS A 259 16.89 -27.08 -21.21
CA LYS A 259 17.77 -28.26 -21.38
C LYS A 259 18.81 -28.43 -20.27
N GLN A 260 18.55 -27.93 -19.07
CA GLN A 260 19.43 -28.06 -17.90
C GLN A 260 19.15 -29.37 -17.14
N TYR A 261 19.29 -30.51 -17.83
CA TYR A 261 18.87 -31.82 -17.31
C TYR A 261 19.58 -32.25 -16.03
N SER A 262 20.86 -31.91 -15.86
CA SER A 262 21.63 -32.25 -14.64
C SER A 262 21.07 -31.58 -13.38
N LYS A 263 20.71 -30.29 -13.48
CA LYS A 263 20.06 -29.56 -12.38
C LYS A 263 18.66 -30.08 -12.11
N LEU A 264 17.91 -30.39 -13.18
CA LEU A 264 16.58 -30.96 -13.08
C LEU A 264 16.59 -32.29 -12.33
N GLU A 265 17.49 -33.21 -12.70
CA GLU A 265 17.63 -34.51 -12.04
C GLU A 265 17.97 -34.35 -10.55
N THR A 266 18.93 -33.48 -10.23
CA THR A 266 19.31 -33.19 -8.83
C THR A 266 18.11 -32.66 -8.03
N LEU A 267 17.32 -31.78 -8.63
CA LEU A 267 16.11 -31.23 -8.01
C LEU A 267 15.05 -32.32 -7.78
N LEU A 268 14.76 -33.14 -8.80
CA LEU A 268 13.78 -34.22 -8.72
C LEU A 268 14.18 -35.27 -7.69
N ARG A 269 15.46 -35.67 -7.63
CA ARG A 269 15.99 -36.57 -6.59
C ARG A 269 15.81 -35.98 -5.20
N ARG A 270 16.04 -34.68 -5.01
CA ARG A 270 15.81 -33.99 -3.72
C ARG A 270 14.34 -34.02 -3.32
N ILE A 271 13.43 -33.78 -4.27
CA ILE A 271 11.98 -33.84 -4.04
C ILE A 271 11.55 -35.28 -3.70
N ALA A 272 12.03 -36.28 -4.46
CA ALA A 272 11.75 -37.69 -4.23
C ALA A 272 12.20 -38.14 -2.82
N LYS A 273 13.42 -37.78 -2.41
CA LYS A 273 13.93 -38.05 -1.06
C LYS A 273 13.09 -37.39 0.04
N THR A 274 12.64 -36.15 -0.18
CA THR A 274 11.79 -35.43 0.78
C THR A 274 10.41 -36.10 0.91
N ASN A 275 9.92 -36.69 -0.18
CA ASN A 275 8.66 -37.44 -0.22
C ASN A 275 8.81 -38.93 0.16
N GLY A 276 9.99 -39.37 0.61
CA GLY A 276 10.25 -40.75 1.02
C GLY A 276 10.30 -41.78 -0.12
N ARG A 277 10.51 -41.36 -1.37
CA ARG A 277 10.67 -42.26 -2.53
C ARG A 277 12.16 -42.44 -2.86
N THR A 278 12.58 -43.68 -3.11
CA THR A 278 13.95 -44.06 -3.47
C THR A 278 14.24 -43.91 -4.96
N ASP A 279 15.51 -43.68 -5.34
CA ASP A 279 16.04 -43.27 -6.66
C ASP A 279 15.72 -44.20 -7.88
N SER A 280 14.84 -45.18 -7.74
CA SER A 280 14.56 -46.25 -8.73
C SER A 280 13.10 -46.35 -9.20
N GLU A 281 12.22 -45.41 -8.82
CA GLU A 281 10.83 -45.28 -9.30
C GLU A 281 10.55 -43.85 -9.78
#